data_AF-A0A9E1JWT9-F1
#
_entry.id   AF-A0A9E1JWT9-F1
#
_cell.length_a   1.000
_cell.length_b   1.000
_cell.length_c   1.000
_cell.angle_alpha   90.00
_cell.angle_beta   90.00
_cell.angle_gamma   90.00
#
_symmetry.space_group_name_H-M   'P 1'
#
loop_
_entity.id
_entity.type
_entity.pdbx_description
1 polymer ?
#
loop_
_entity_poly.entity_id
_entity_poly.type
_entity_poly.pdbx_seq_one_letter_code
_entity_poly.pdbx_strand_id
1 'polypeptide(L)'
;MENNTKLANDFGVEDHIIICNWTKKSDLLVKELHNPSVEKKRPIIVITENPQDVPDFEEDETYRGIMIVKGNPSNEDSLKRAGIESAATVIILADERLADTADTKTIMTTIAIDHIIPDIHVVAEVLSASNLPFFAYTFVNEIICLELLTERLLAQSCLTPGVSFIFADLLTQSS
;
A
#
# COMPACT_ATOMS: atom_id res chain seq x y z
N MET A 1 18.02 -1.64 27.60
CA MET A 1 17.73 -2.20 26.27
C MET A 1 16.69 -1.26 25.68
N GLU A 2 17.18 -0.25 24.97
CA GLU A 2 16.36 0.87 24.48
C GLU A 2 15.76 0.47 23.13
N ASN A 3 14.43 0.43 23.09
CA ASN A 3 13.63 0.32 21.87
C ASN A 3 14.00 1.48 20.93
N ASN A 4 14.72 1.17 19.86
CA ASN A 4 15.18 2.17 18.91
C ASN A 4 14.51 2.00 17.54
N THR A 5 13.18 1.83 17.54
CA THR A 5 12.37 2.18 16.37
C THR A 5 12.48 3.69 16.21
N LYS A 6 13.42 4.16 15.38
CA LYS A 6 13.66 5.58 15.12
C LYS A 6 12.37 6.24 14.60
N LEU A 7 11.64 6.87 15.52
CA LEU A 7 10.71 7.96 15.24
C LEU A 7 11.55 9.18 14.82
N ALA A 8 12.08 9.18 13.60
CA ALA A 8 12.79 10.31 13.04
C ALA A 8 11.88 11.07 12.07
N ASN A 9 11.79 12.39 12.26
CA ASN A 9 11.25 13.30 11.26
C ASN A 9 12.30 13.41 10.15
N ASP A 10 11.94 13.00 8.94
CA ASP A 10 12.80 12.91 7.75
C ASP A 10 13.84 11.79 7.82
N PHE A 11 13.56 10.69 7.11
CA PHE A 11 14.48 9.56 7.00
C PHE A 11 15.62 9.82 6.00
N GLY A 12 15.57 10.92 5.22
CA GLY A 12 16.55 11.22 4.19
C GLY A 12 16.60 10.16 3.09
N VAL A 13 15.49 9.48 2.85
CA VAL A 13 15.36 8.40 1.87
C VAL A 13 14.66 8.93 0.63
N GLU A 14 15.17 8.55 -0.53
CA GLU A 14 14.63 8.90 -1.85
C GLU A 14 14.29 7.63 -2.62
N ASP A 15 13.39 7.74 -3.60
CA ASP A 15 12.98 6.64 -4.48
C ASP A 15 12.48 5.41 -3.68
N HIS A 16 11.74 5.68 -2.60
CA HIS A 16 11.10 4.68 -1.74
C HIS A 16 9.63 4.47 -2.06
N ILE A 17 9.06 3.41 -1.49
CA ILE A 17 7.63 3.13 -1.53
C ILE A 17 7.02 3.55 -0.18
N ILE A 18 5.93 4.29 -0.21
CA ILE A 18 5.12 4.56 0.98
C ILE A 18 3.94 3.59 1.01
N ILE A 19 3.76 2.87 2.11
CA ILE A 19 2.56 2.06 2.37
C ILE A 19 1.70 2.77 3.40
N CYS A 20 0.52 3.24 2.99
CA CYS A 20 -0.47 3.85 3.85
C CYS A 20 -1.40 2.77 4.43
N ASN A 21 -1.47 2.75 5.77
CA ASN A 21 -2.09 1.73 6.61
C ASN A 21 -1.35 0.38 6.58
N TRP A 22 -1.09 -0.16 7.76
CA TRP A 22 -0.65 -1.55 7.92
C TRP A 22 -1.86 -2.45 8.17
N THR A 23 -2.01 -3.48 7.36
CA THR A 23 -3.12 -4.46 7.42
C THR A 23 -2.58 -5.88 7.39
N LYS A 24 -3.47 -6.88 7.50
CA LYS A 24 -3.10 -8.30 7.37
C LYS A 24 -2.47 -8.64 6.02
N LYS A 25 -2.74 -7.84 4.98
CA LYS A 25 -2.21 -8.03 3.61
C LYS A 25 -0.80 -7.49 3.45
N SER A 26 -0.37 -6.57 4.33
CA SER A 26 0.90 -5.86 4.22
C SER A 26 2.11 -6.81 4.30
N ASP A 27 2.01 -7.88 5.06
CA ASP A 27 3.07 -8.89 5.19
C ASP A 27 3.44 -9.52 3.83
N LEU A 28 2.43 -10.01 3.12
CA LEU A 28 2.60 -10.60 1.80
C LEU A 28 3.04 -9.54 0.79
N LEU A 29 2.47 -8.34 0.85
CA LEU A 29 2.86 -7.25 -0.03
C LEU A 29 4.35 -6.92 0.08
N VAL A 30 4.88 -6.79 1.31
CA VAL A 30 6.31 -6.55 1.52
C VAL A 30 7.15 -7.69 0.96
N LYS A 31 6.75 -8.94 1.20
CA LYS A 31 7.46 -10.12 0.66
C LYS A 31 7.54 -10.10 -0.86
N GLU A 32 6.47 -9.73 -1.55
CA GLU A 32 6.46 -9.61 -3.01
C GLU A 32 7.33 -8.44 -3.50
N LEU A 33 7.28 -7.28 -2.82
CA LEU A 33 8.10 -6.11 -3.17
C LEU A 33 9.59 -6.33 -2.92
N HIS A 34 9.95 -7.14 -1.93
CA HIS A 34 11.33 -7.50 -1.59
C HIS A 34 11.79 -8.84 -2.17
N ASN A 35 10.97 -9.47 -3.01
CA ASN A 35 11.28 -10.74 -3.66
C ASN A 35 12.66 -10.67 -4.35
N PRO A 36 13.52 -11.71 -4.24
CA PRO A 36 14.84 -11.73 -4.86
C PRO A 36 14.86 -11.43 -6.37
N SER A 37 13.78 -11.74 -7.09
CA SER A 37 13.65 -11.49 -8.53
C SER A 37 13.43 -10.01 -8.88
N VAL A 38 13.11 -9.17 -7.89
CA VAL A 38 12.98 -7.71 -8.09
C VAL A 38 14.37 -7.08 -8.21
N GLU A 39 14.71 -6.63 -9.42
CA GLU A 39 16.02 -6.03 -9.72
C GLU A 39 16.34 -4.80 -8.87
N LYS A 40 15.34 -3.93 -8.66
CA LYS A 40 15.48 -2.66 -7.93
C LYS A 40 14.61 -2.67 -6.67
N LYS A 41 15.19 -3.13 -5.57
CA LYS A 41 14.56 -3.05 -4.24
C LYS A 41 14.55 -1.61 -3.77
N ARG A 42 13.36 -1.11 -3.45
CA ARG A 42 13.16 0.22 -2.89
C ARG A 42 12.95 0.12 -1.38
N PRO A 43 13.48 1.05 -0.58
CA PRO A 43 13.11 1.15 0.83
C PRO A 43 11.60 1.32 0.98
N ILE A 44 11.04 0.88 2.10
CA ILE A 44 9.61 0.97 2.37
C ILE A 44 9.39 1.82 3.62
N ILE A 45 8.48 2.78 3.53
CA ILE A 45 8.03 3.59 4.67
C ILE A 45 6.56 3.30 4.91
N VAL A 46 6.23 2.81 6.10
CA VAL A 46 4.86 2.51 6.50
C VAL A 46 4.30 3.67 7.30
N ILE A 47 3.15 4.21 6.89
CA ILE A 47 2.39 5.18 7.67
C ILE A 47 1.21 4.45 8.32
N THR A 48 1.16 4.43 9.64
CA THR A 48 0.09 3.76 10.38
C THR A 48 -0.21 4.45 11.71
N GLU A 49 -1.48 4.48 12.10
CA GLU A 49 -1.89 4.93 13.43
C GLU A 49 -1.56 3.90 14.52
N ASN A 50 -1.40 2.64 14.11
CA ASN A 50 -1.18 1.48 14.95
C ASN A 50 0.19 0.83 14.66
N PRO A 51 1.31 1.47 15.04
CA PRO A 51 2.64 0.93 14.76
C PRO A 51 2.92 -0.40 15.46
N GLN A 52 2.20 -0.70 16.56
CA GLN A 52 2.31 -1.98 17.27
C GLN A 52 1.81 -3.18 16.45
N ASP A 53 1.04 -2.95 15.39
CA ASP A 53 0.56 -4.02 14.50
C ASP A 53 1.59 -4.36 13.42
N VAL A 54 2.60 -3.52 13.24
CA VAL A 54 3.75 -3.81 12.40
C VAL A 54 4.66 -4.74 13.20
N PRO A 55 4.86 -6.00 12.76
CA PRO A 55 5.75 -6.90 13.46
C PRO A 55 7.15 -6.31 13.60
N ASP A 56 7.83 -6.67 14.69
CA ASP A 56 9.25 -6.40 14.82
C ASP A 56 9.99 -7.36 13.89
N PHE A 57 10.61 -6.81 12.86
CA PHE A 57 11.25 -7.59 11.82
C PHE A 57 12.78 -7.56 11.89
N GLU A 58 13.36 -7.14 13.01
CA GLU A 58 14.82 -7.01 13.15
C GLU A 58 15.59 -8.30 12.81
N GLU A 59 14.98 -9.48 12.95
CA GLU A 59 15.60 -10.78 12.65
C GLU A 59 15.33 -11.30 11.23
N ASP A 60 14.40 -10.71 10.47
CA ASP A 60 14.03 -11.16 9.13
C ASP A 60 14.51 -10.17 8.06
N GLU A 61 15.53 -10.61 7.31
CA GLU A 61 16.14 -9.85 6.20
C GLU A 61 15.12 -9.36 5.16
N THR A 62 13.97 -10.02 5.05
CA THR A 62 12.87 -9.63 4.14
C THR A 62 12.30 -8.28 4.48
N TYR A 63 12.45 -7.77 5.70
CA TYR A 63 11.87 -6.51 6.14
C TYR A 63 12.94 -5.47 6.48
N ARG A 64 14.20 -5.77 6.15
CA ARG A 64 15.31 -4.83 6.31
C ARG A 64 15.05 -3.59 5.45
N GLY A 65 15.15 -2.41 6.07
CA GLY A 65 14.90 -1.14 5.39
C GLY A 65 13.44 -0.67 5.42
N ILE A 66 12.58 -1.33 6.21
CA ILE A 66 11.26 -0.81 6.55
C ILE A 66 11.39 0.21 7.68
N MET A 67 10.80 1.38 7.46
CA MET A 67 10.70 2.45 8.46
C MET A 67 9.24 2.75 8.74
N ILE A 68 8.93 3.20 9.96
CA ILE A 68 7.55 3.41 10.40
C ILE A 68 7.34 4.87 10.79
N VAL A 69 6.35 5.50 10.17
CA VAL A 69 5.78 6.78 10.61
C VAL A 69 4.48 6.51 11.33
N LYS A 70 4.46 6.79 12.64
CA LYS A 70 3.23 6.77 13.41
C LYS A 70 2.36 7.97 13.02
N GLY A 71 1.20 7.74 12.40
CA GLY A 71 0.30 8.81 12.00
C GLY A 71 -0.85 8.34 11.10
N ASN A 72 -1.81 9.25 10.87
CA ASN A 72 -2.90 9.01 9.93
C ASN A 72 -2.43 9.43 8.52
N PRO A 73 -2.44 8.53 7.52
CA PRO A 73 -2.02 8.85 6.17
C PRO A 73 -2.92 9.89 5.47
N SER A 74 -4.14 10.15 5.95
CA SER A 74 -4.95 11.26 5.44
C SER A 74 -4.51 12.64 5.94
N ASN A 75 -3.51 12.72 6.82
CA ASN A 75 -2.97 13.96 7.32
C ASN A 75 -1.67 14.29 6.58
N GLU A 76 -1.58 15.48 5.99
CA GLU A 76 -0.38 15.92 5.25
C GLU A 76 0.92 15.80 6.05
N ASP A 77 0.88 16.13 7.34
CA ASP A 77 2.07 16.05 8.21
C ASP A 77 2.64 14.62 8.28
N SER A 78 1.78 13.61 8.28
CA SER A 78 2.24 12.21 8.27
C SER A 78 2.87 11.83 6.93
N LEU A 79 2.30 12.30 5.82
CA LEU A 79 2.85 12.10 4.47
C LEU A 79 4.19 12.82 4.28
N LYS A 80 4.30 14.07 4.76
CA LYS A 80 5.54 14.87 4.70
C LYS A 80 6.66 14.23 5.52
N ARG A 81 6.37 13.76 6.75
CA ARG A 81 7.36 13.01 7.55
C ARG A 81 7.80 11.69 6.90
N ALA A 82 6.93 11.09 6.09
CA ALA A 82 7.24 9.91 5.30
C ALA A 82 8.01 10.23 4.00
N GLY A 83 8.36 11.49 3.75
CA GLY A 83 9.13 11.89 2.57
C GLY A 83 8.35 11.72 1.26
N ILE A 84 7.05 12.02 1.24
CA ILE A 84 6.23 11.85 0.03
C ILE A 84 6.79 12.58 -1.21
N GLU A 85 7.49 13.70 -1.02
CA GLU A 85 8.08 14.50 -2.09
C GLU A 85 9.22 13.77 -2.84
N SER A 86 9.87 12.80 -2.20
CA SER A 86 10.95 11.98 -2.77
C SER A 86 10.52 10.53 -3.03
N ALA A 87 9.27 10.18 -2.75
CA ALA A 87 8.75 8.83 -2.92
C ALA A 87 8.53 8.49 -4.41
N ALA A 88 8.83 7.25 -4.77
CA ALA A 88 8.58 6.75 -6.12
C ALA A 88 7.12 6.33 -6.33
N THR A 89 6.49 5.79 -5.29
CA THR A 89 5.13 5.23 -5.34
C THR A 89 4.49 5.25 -3.97
N VAL A 90 3.17 5.45 -3.93
CA VAL A 90 2.36 5.28 -2.72
C VAL A 90 1.34 4.18 -2.92
N ILE A 91 1.27 3.23 -1.99
CA ILE A 91 0.26 2.18 -1.93
C ILE A 91 -0.67 2.49 -0.76
N ILE A 92 -1.97 2.63 -1.03
CA ILE A 92 -2.98 2.88 -0.01
C ILE A 92 -3.78 1.59 0.20
N LEU A 93 -3.63 0.97 1.36
CA LEU A 93 -4.38 -0.22 1.73
C LEU A 93 -5.66 0.18 2.46
N ALA A 94 -6.78 -0.45 2.09
CA ALA A 94 -8.04 -0.26 2.77
C ALA A 94 -7.99 -0.98 4.13
N ASP A 95 -8.22 -0.23 5.20
CA ASP A 95 -8.22 -0.80 6.55
C ASP A 95 -9.57 -1.44 6.87
N GLU A 96 -9.68 -2.74 6.62
CA GLU A 96 -10.89 -3.55 6.84
C GLU A 96 -11.42 -3.47 8.29
N ARG A 97 -10.59 -3.07 9.27
CA ARG A 97 -11.03 -2.86 10.66
C ARG A 97 -12.01 -1.69 10.80
N LEU A 98 -12.01 -0.78 9.82
CA LEU A 98 -12.89 0.38 9.76
C LEU A 98 -14.24 0.08 9.08
N ALA A 99 -14.46 -1.18 8.67
CA ALA A 99 -15.68 -1.66 8.03
C ALA A 99 -16.11 -0.70 6.90
N ASP A 100 -17.33 -0.15 6.98
CA ASP A 100 -17.93 0.71 5.95
C ASP A 100 -17.15 2.01 5.69
N THR A 101 -16.26 2.42 6.60
CA THR A 101 -15.47 3.65 6.46
C THR A 101 -14.06 3.43 5.90
N ALA A 102 -13.69 2.18 5.60
CA ALA A 102 -12.38 1.83 5.05
C ALA A 102 -12.09 2.58 3.73
N ASP A 103 -13.01 2.48 2.76
CA ASP A 103 -12.88 3.14 1.47
C ASP A 103 -12.91 4.67 1.59
N THR A 104 -13.73 5.21 2.49
CA THR A 104 -13.74 6.65 2.80
C THR A 104 -12.35 7.12 3.22
N LYS A 105 -11.64 6.35 4.07
CA LYS A 105 -10.29 6.69 4.48
C LYS A 105 -9.28 6.57 3.33
N THR A 106 -9.43 5.58 2.44
CA THR A 106 -8.65 5.48 1.20
C THR A 106 -8.83 6.71 0.32
N ILE A 107 -10.07 7.16 0.11
CA ILE A 107 -10.40 8.37 -0.67
C ILE A 107 -9.78 9.61 -0.03
N MET A 108 -9.91 9.78 1.29
CA MET A 108 -9.33 10.94 1.99
C MET A 108 -7.81 10.96 1.92
N THR A 109 -7.17 9.79 2.04
CA THR A 109 -5.71 9.65 1.90
C THR A 109 -5.26 10.00 0.50
N THR A 110 -6.00 9.53 -0.50
CA THR A 110 -5.79 9.85 -1.91
C THR A 110 -5.82 11.37 -2.15
N ILE A 111 -6.86 12.06 -1.67
CA ILE A 111 -7.01 13.52 -1.82
C ILE A 111 -5.85 14.26 -1.13
N ALA A 112 -5.42 13.79 0.04
CA ALA A 112 -4.30 14.38 0.75
C ALA A 112 -2.98 14.23 -0.02
N ILE A 113 -2.74 13.09 -0.65
CA ILE A 113 -1.55 12.86 -1.50
C ILE A 113 -1.60 13.77 -2.72
N ASP A 114 -2.73 13.79 -3.42
CA ASP A 114 -2.96 14.62 -4.60
C ASP A 114 -2.74 16.11 -4.32
N HIS A 115 -3.15 16.59 -3.15
CA HIS A 115 -2.92 17.98 -2.75
C HIS A 115 -1.43 18.32 -2.57
N ILE A 116 -0.59 17.36 -2.20
CA ILE A 116 0.85 17.58 -1.97
C ILE A 116 1.64 17.36 -3.27
N ILE A 117 1.47 16.22 -3.92
CA ILE A 117 2.15 15.82 -5.16
C ILE A 117 1.14 15.15 -6.11
N PRO A 118 0.51 15.90 -7.03
CA PRO A 118 -0.46 15.33 -7.98
C PRO A 118 0.12 14.29 -8.94
N ASP A 119 1.42 14.38 -9.24
CA ASP A 119 2.08 13.57 -10.28
C ASP A 119 2.71 12.27 -9.74
N ILE A 120 2.57 11.98 -8.43
CA ILE A 120 3.14 10.75 -7.85
C ILE A 120 2.31 9.54 -8.24
N HIS A 121 2.99 8.41 -8.50
CA HIS A 121 2.30 7.16 -8.79
C HIS A 121 1.58 6.62 -7.54
N VAL A 122 0.25 6.58 -7.57
CA VAL A 122 -0.59 6.06 -6.48
C VAL A 122 -1.34 4.81 -6.91
N VAL A 123 -1.24 3.77 -6.08
CA VAL A 123 -2.03 2.54 -6.15
C VAL A 123 -2.97 2.50 -4.94
N ALA A 124 -4.28 2.64 -5.17
CA ALA A 124 -5.28 2.63 -4.11
C ALA A 124 -6.11 1.34 -4.12
N GLU A 125 -6.17 0.66 -2.98
CA GLU A 125 -7.08 -0.45 -2.76
C GLU A 125 -8.46 0.05 -2.35
N VAL A 126 -9.49 -0.46 -3.01
CA VAL A 126 -10.90 -0.15 -2.73
C VAL A 126 -11.65 -1.46 -2.55
N LEU A 127 -12.39 -1.58 -1.45
CA LEU A 127 -13.13 -2.80 -1.13
C LEU A 127 -14.39 -2.89 -1.99
N SER A 128 -15.20 -1.83 -2.05
CA SER A 128 -16.49 -1.87 -2.74
C SER A 128 -16.54 -1.07 -4.04
N ALA A 129 -17.16 -1.67 -5.06
CA ALA A 129 -17.42 -1.03 -6.34
C ALA A 129 -18.32 0.22 -6.20
N SER A 130 -19.16 0.26 -5.17
CA SER A 130 -20.06 1.38 -4.88
C SER A 130 -19.32 2.69 -4.55
N ASN A 131 -18.06 2.59 -4.11
CA ASN A 131 -17.25 3.74 -3.75
C ASN A 131 -16.37 4.26 -4.90
N LEU A 132 -16.25 3.53 -6.01
CA LEU A 132 -15.47 3.95 -7.18
C LEU A 132 -15.85 5.32 -7.74
N PRO A 133 -17.14 5.72 -7.82
CA PRO A 133 -17.50 7.04 -8.32
C PRO A 133 -16.89 8.21 -7.54
N PHE A 134 -16.51 8.01 -6.27
CA PHE A 134 -15.88 9.05 -5.46
C PHE A 134 -14.41 9.30 -5.82
N PHE A 135 -13.77 8.36 -6.51
CA PHE A 135 -12.41 8.53 -7.02
C PHE A 135 -12.36 9.27 -8.38
N ALA A 136 -13.50 9.53 -9.01
CA ALA A 136 -13.58 10.22 -10.30
C ALA A 136 -12.98 11.66 -10.28
N TYR A 137 -12.79 12.22 -9.09
CA TYR A 137 -12.23 13.55 -8.87
C TYR A 137 -10.80 13.52 -8.31
N THR A 138 -10.16 12.36 -8.34
CA THR A 138 -8.79 12.16 -7.82
C THR A 138 -7.85 11.80 -8.96
N PHE A 139 -6.59 12.21 -8.88
CA PHE A 139 -5.56 11.87 -9.88
C PHE A 139 -4.91 10.49 -9.63
N VAL A 140 -5.59 9.58 -8.92
CA VAL A 140 -5.07 8.23 -8.68
C VAL A 140 -4.84 7.53 -10.00
N ASN A 141 -3.61 7.07 -10.19
CA ASN A 141 -3.21 6.40 -11.41
C ASN A 141 -3.81 5.00 -11.49
N GLU A 142 -3.87 4.28 -10.37
CA GLU A 142 -4.33 2.90 -10.32
C GLU A 142 -5.24 2.63 -9.12
N ILE A 143 -6.43 2.11 -9.42
CA ILE A 143 -7.42 1.70 -8.41
C ILE A 143 -7.64 0.20 -8.52
N ILE A 144 -7.31 -0.53 -7.46
CA ILE A 144 -7.56 -1.96 -7.35
C ILE A 144 -8.83 -2.17 -6.54
N CYS A 145 -9.94 -2.40 -7.25
CA CYS A 145 -11.24 -2.72 -6.63
C CYS A 145 -11.36 -4.23 -6.38
N LEU A 146 -11.35 -4.65 -5.12
CA LEU A 146 -11.35 -6.07 -4.76
C LEU A 146 -12.66 -6.78 -5.13
N GLU A 147 -13.81 -6.15 -4.92
CA GLU A 147 -15.13 -6.69 -5.28
C GLU A 147 -15.16 -7.03 -6.78
N LEU A 148 -14.88 -6.05 -7.65
CA LEU A 148 -14.91 -6.26 -9.10
C LEU A 148 -13.85 -7.26 -9.58
N LEU A 149 -12.64 -7.23 -9.00
CA LEU A 149 -11.58 -8.16 -9.38
C LEU A 149 -11.99 -9.60 -9.07
N THR A 150 -12.52 -9.83 -7.87
CA THR A 150 -12.94 -11.15 -7.40
C THR A 150 -14.12 -11.68 -8.22
N GLU A 151 -15.15 -10.85 -8.41
CA GLU A 151 -16.34 -11.23 -9.19
C GLU A 151 -15.99 -11.60 -10.63
N ARG A 152 -15.14 -10.80 -11.29
CA ARG A 152 -14.71 -11.05 -12.66
C ARG A 152 -13.89 -12.32 -12.76
N LEU A 153 -12.96 -12.55 -11.83
CA LEU A 153 -12.12 -13.74 -11.84
C LEU A 153 -12.95 -15.02 -11.60
N LEU A 154 -13.95 -14.98 -10.70
CA LEU A 154 -14.88 -16.08 -10.46
C LEU A 154 -15.71 -16.38 -11.72
N ALA A 155 -16.32 -15.35 -12.32
CA ALA A 155 -17.10 -15.51 -13.54
C ALA A 155 -16.26 -16.10 -14.69
N GLN A 156 -15.04 -15.59 -14.88
CA GLN A 156 -14.13 -16.11 -15.91
C GLN A 156 -13.66 -17.53 -15.62
N SER A 157 -13.47 -17.91 -14.36
CA SER A 157 -13.11 -19.29 -14.00
C SER A 157 -14.22 -20.29 -14.31
N CYS A 158 -15.48 -19.88 -14.24
CA CYS A 158 -16.62 -20.69 -14.68
C CYS A 158 -16.70 -20.81 -16.21
N LEU A 159 -16.44 -19.74 -16.94
CA LEU A 159 -16.51 -19.71 -18.42
C LEU A 159 -15.31 -20.37 -19.08
N THR A 160 -14.13 -20.21 -18.47
CA THR A 160 -12.83 -20.68 -18.97
C THR A 160 -12.09 -21.37 -17.84
N PRO A 161 -12.34 -22.69 -17.62
CA PRO A 161 -11.67 -23.44 -16.58
C PRO A 161 -10.14 -23.35 -16.69
N GLY A 162 -9.49 -22.99 -15.59
CA GLY A 162 -8.03 -22.87 -15.49
C GLY A 162 -7.47 -21.45 -15.69
N VAL A 163 -8.30 -20.47 -16.09
CA VAL A 163 -7.83 -19.08 -16.25
C VAL A 163 -7.28 -18.49 -14.94
N SER A 164 -7.81 -18.89 -13.79
CA SER A 164 -7.32 -18.45 -12.48
C SER A 164 -5.87 -18.84 -12.22
N PHE A 165 -5.42 -20.01 -12.70
CA PHE A 165 -4.02 -20.42 -12.56
C PHE A 165 -3.09 -19.57 -13.42
N ILE A 166 -3.54 -19.17 -14.61
CA ILE A 166 -2.78 -18.26 -15.48
C ILE A 166 -2.67 -16.88 -14.85
N PHE A 167 -3.76 -16.37 -14.26
CA PHE A 167 -3.71 -15.11 -13.50
C PHE A 167 -2.77 -15.22 -12.29
N ALA A 168 -2.82 -16.32 -11.54
CA ALA A 168 -1.91 -16.54 -10.42
C ALA A 168 -0.45 -16.55 -10.89
N ASP A 169 -0.13 -17.31 -11.94
CA ASP A 169 1.22 -17.42 -12.52
C ASP A 169 1.73 -16.09 -13.08
N LEU A 170 0.84 -15.26 -13.64
CA LEU A 170 1.16 -13.91 -14.12
C LEU A 170 1.44 -12.93 -12.97
N LEU A 171 0.72 -13.06 -11.85
CA LEU A 171 0.83 -12.16 -10.71
C LEU A 171 1.97 -12.53 -9.76
N THR A 172 2.34 -13.80 -9.72
CA THR A 172 3.58 -14.24 -9.08
C THR A 172 4.72 -14.01 -10.06
N GLN A 173 5.81 -13.37 -9.62
CA GLN A 173 6.98 -13.23 -10.49
C GLN A 173 7.47 -14.62 -10.89
N SER A 174 7.30 -14.97 -12.17
CA SER A 174 7.75 -16.24 -12.75
C SER A 174 9.27 -16.36 -12.53
N SER A 175 9.69 -17.36 -11.75
CA SER A 175 11.10 -17.77 -11.68
C SER A 175 11.51 -18.56 -12.91
#